data_AF-A0A950BS13-F1
#
_entry.id   AF-A0A950BS13-F1
#
_cell.length_a   1.000
_cell.length_b   1.000
_cell.length_c   1.000
_cell.angle_alpha   90.00
_cell.angle_beta   90.00
_cell.angle_gamma   90.00
#
_symmetry.space_group_name_H-M   'P 1'
#
loop_
_entity.id
_entity.type
_entity.pdbx_description
1 polymer ?
#
loop_
_entity_poly.entity_id
_entity_poly.type
_entity_poly.pdbx_seq_one_letter_code
_entity_poly.pdbx_strand_id
1 'polypeptide(L)'
;MPTGSDLISLIASRQNLDDYQKKHWSGSFAEYLDIVRRDPNVTRTAYQRLYDMITSKSTEEIIVNKEKRLRYKFFEDPDNAGEDAIYGLERTMINLVNVLKSAAHGYGTERRVLLLHGPVGSSKSTIARLIKKGLERYSRTEEGRLFSFGWKEIGPDGEEAITECPMHEEPLHLIPHEHRDEVTRLLKSEAVPHVYELSIEGDL
;
A
#
# COMPACT_ATOMS: atom_id res chain seq x y z
N MET A 1 -21.49 -3.84 -38.10
CA MET A 1 -21.10 -3.13 -36.85
C MET A 1 -20.94 -4.17 -35.77
N PRO A 2 -19.94 -4.06 -34.86
CA PRO A 2 -19.81 -4.99 -33.74
C PRO A 2 -21.09 -4.93 -32.90
N THR A 3 -21.63 -6.09 -32.55
CA THR A 3 -22.78 -6.19 -31.64
C THR A 3 -22.35 -5.97 -30.20
N GLY A 4 -23.31 -5.68 -29.30
CA GLY A 4 -23.01 -5.56 -27.87
C GLY A 4 -22.35 -6.82 -27.29
N SER A 5 -22.75 -8.00 -27.78
CA SER A 5 -22.13 -9.28 -27.45
C SER A 5 -20.67 -9.40 -27.90
N ASP A 6 -20.32 -8.82 -29.06
CA ASP A 6 -18.93 -8.82 -29.55
C ASP A 6 -18.05 -7.91 -28.65
N LEU A 7 -18.60 -6.79 -28.19
CA LEU A 7 -17.92 -5.89 -27.26
C LEU A 7 -17.72 -6.52 -25.88
N ILE A 8 -18.73 -7.21 -25.35
CA ILE A 8 -18.63 -7.94 -24.07
C ILE A 8 -17.58 -9.06 -24.18
N SER A 9 -17.57 -9.81 -25.28
CA SER A 9 -16.59 -10.88 -25.51
C SER A 9 -15.16 -10.35 -25.64
N LEU A 10 -14.99 -9.18 -26.28
CA LEU A 10 -13.71 -8.48 -26.36
C LEU A 10 -13.24 -7.99 -24.97
N ILE A 11 -14.14 -7.51 -24.12
CA ILE A 11 -13.81 -7.09 -22.75
C ILE A 11 -13.44 -8.31 -21.89
N ALA A 12 -14.23 -9.38 -21.94
CA ALA A 12 -14.00 -10.61 -21.19
C ALA A 12 -12.68 -11.27 -21.57
N SER A 13 -12.33 -11.32 -22.86
CA SER A 13 -11.05 -11.89 -23.34
C SER A 13 -9.82 -11.09 -22.92
N ARG A 14 -9.98 -9.83 -22.49
CA ARG A 14 -8.90 -8.98 -21.96
C ARG A 14 -8.82 -9.00 -20.43
N GLN A 15 -9.77 -9.60 -19.74
CA GLN A 15 -9.72 -9.74 -18.29
C GLN A 15 -8.81 -10.91 -17.91
N ASN A 16 -7.77 -10.61 -17.14
CA ASN A 16 -6.97 -11.64 -16.50
C ASN A 16 -7.75 -12.18 -15.29
N LEU A 17 -8.32 -13.37 -15.43
CA LEU A 17 -9.15 -14.00 -14.40
C LEU A 17 -8.38 -14.26 -13.10
N ASP A 18 -7.09 -14.61 -13.18
CA ASP A 18 -6.26 -14.85 -11.98
C ASP A 18 -6.02 -13.55 -11.21
N ASP A 19 -5.73 -12.46 -11.92
CA ASP A 19 -5.56 -11.13 -11.34
C ASP A 19 -6.87 -10.61 -10.74
N TYR A 20 -8.01 -10.91 -11.37
CA TYR A 20 -9.32 -10.62 -10.82
C TYR A 20 -9.59 -11.39 -9.52
N GLN A 21 -9.34 -12.70 -9.49
CA GLN A 21 -9.52 -13.52 -8.29
C GLN A 21 -8.66 -13.03 -7.12
N LYS A 22 -7.40 -12.64 -7.40
CA LYS A 22 -6.51 -12.06 -6.37
C LYS A 22 -7.05 -10.75 -5.80
N LYS A 23 -7.58 -9.86 -6.66
CA LYS A 23 -8.13 -8.55 -6.25
C LYS A 23 -9.45 -8.66 -5.50
N HIS A 24 -10.18 -9.75 -5.69
CA HIS A 24 -11.48 -10.01 -5.08
C HIS A 24 -11.46 -11.18 -4.09
N TRP A 25 -10.29 -11.49 -3.52
CA TRP A 25 -10.18 -12.53 -2.51
C TRP A 25 -11.06 -12.19 -1.30
N SER A 26 -11.82 -13.18 -0.86
CA SER A 26 -12.57 -13.15 0.40
C SER A 26 -12.34 -14.47 1.12
N GLY A 27 -12.30 -14.41 2.45
CA GLY A 27 -12.04 -15.55 3.29
C GLY A 27 -12.35 -15.23 4.75
N SER A 28 -12.22 -16.25 5.58
CA SER A 28 -12.34 -16.16 7.03
C SER A 28 -11.14 -15.45 7.65
N PHE A 29 -11.31 -14.98 8.89
CA PHE A 29 -10.22 -14.40 9.66
C PHE A 29 -9.07 -15.41 9.88
N ALA A 30 -9.37 -16.70 10.00
CA ALA A 30 -8.35 -17.74 10.10
C ALA A 30 -7.49 -17.83 8.84
N GLU A 31 -8.10 -17.82 7.65
CA GLU A 31 -7.37 -17.82 6.38
C GLU A 31 -6.52 -16.54 6.22
N TYR A 32 -7.00 -15.40 6.74
CA TYR A 32 -6.20 -14.18 6.80
C TYR A 32 -4.97 -14.32 7.70
N LEU A 33 -5.10 -14.91 8.89
CA LEU A 33 -3.94 -15.17 9.77
C LEU A 33 -2.92 -16.09 9.09
N ASP A 34 -3.35 -17.06 8.29
CA ASP A 34 -2.47 -17.89 7.47
C ASP A 34 -1.75 -17.10 6.36
N ILE A 35 -2.38 -16.05 5.81
CA ILE A 35 -1.72 -15.12 4.88
C ILE A 35 -0.65 -14.32 5.64
N VAL A 36 -0.99 -13.73 6.78
CA VAL A 36 -0.06 -12.94 7.61
C VAL A 36 1.16 -13.76 8.03
N ARG A 37 0.94 -15.02 8.42
CA ARG A 37 2.02 -15.95 8.78
C ARG A 37 2.96 -16.24 7.61
N ARG A 38 2.41 -16.40 6.40
CA ARG A 38 3.21 -16.64 5.18
C ARG A 38 3.94 -15.39 4.69
N ASP A 39 3.28 -14.24 4.78
CA ASP A 39 3.81 -12.96 4.33
C ASP A 39 3.36 -11.83 5.27
N PRO A 40 4.17 -11.51 6.29
CA PRO A 40 3.88 -10.42 7.22
C PRO A 40 3.79 -9.04 6.55
N ASN A 41 4.29 -8.86 5.32
CA ASN A 41 4.26 -7.56 4.65
C ASN A 41 2.83 -7.09 4.32
N VAL A 42 1.83 -7.97 4.43
CA VAL A 42 0.41 -7.59 4.28
C VAL A 42 -0.08 -6.71 5.44
N THR A 43 0.61 -6.71 6.58
CA THR A 43 0.25 -5.92 7.78
C THR A 43 0.95 -4.56 7.84
N ARG A 44 1.63 -4.14 6.76
CA ARG A 44 2.37 -2.87 6.73
C ARG A 44 1.46 -1.67 6.94
N THR A 45 1.96 -0.72 7.72
CA THR A 45 1.32 0.58 7.94
C THR A 45 1.32 1.43 6.66
N ALA A 46 0.52 2.51 6.65
CA ALA A 46 0.46 3.44 5.53
C ALA A 46 1.85 4.01 5.17
N TYR A 47 2.68 4.35 6.16
CA TYR A 47 4.03 4.89 5.93
C TYR A 47 4.98 3.86 5.34
N GLN A 48 4.94 2.62 5.85
CA GLN A 48 5.72 1.51 5.30
C GLN A 48 5.36 1.24 3.85
N ARG A 49 4.05 1.21 3.53
CA ARG A 49 3.56 1.03 2.16
C ARG A 49 4.01 2.15 1.23
N LEU A 50 3.91 3.41 1.68
CA LEU A 50 4.37 4.55 0.88
C LEU A 50 5.87 4.50 0.62
N TYR A 51 6.67 4.18 1.64
CA TYR A 51 8.11 4.04 1.49
C TYR A 51 8.47 2.91 0.53
N ASP A 52 7.93 1.71 0.76
CA ASP A 52 8.17 0.53 -0.07
C ASP A 52 7.73 0.73 -1.51
N MET A 53 6.57 1.37 -1.73
CA MET A 53 6.10 1.74 -3.06
C MET A 53 7.12 2.61 -3.80
N ILE A 54 7.66 3.65 -3.15
CA ILE A 54 8.63 4.55 -3.78
C ILE A 54 9.94 3.80 -4.06
N THR A 55 10.42 2.98 -3.11
CA THR A 55 11.68 2.24 -3.25
C THR A 55 11.57 0.98 -4.13
N SER A 56 10.36 0.50 -4.42
CA SER A 56 10.13 -0.59 -5.38
C SER A 56 10.60 -0.22 -6.78
N LYS A 57 10.60 1.08 -7.10
CA LYS A 57 11.18 1.63 -8.32
C LYS A 57 12.67 1.86 -8.08
N SER A 58 13.50 1.55 -9.09
CA SER A 58 14.95 1.70 -9.01
C SER A 58 15.38 3.12 -8.61
N THR A 59 16.55 3.23 -7.98
CA THR A 59 17.21 4.50 -7.70
C THR A 59 18.47 4.63 -8.53
N GLU A 60 18.81 5.85 -8.95
CA GLU A 60 20.05 6.15 -9.66
C GLU A 60 20.90 7.16 -8.89
N GLU A 61 22.22 6.98 -8.91
CA GLU A 61 23.16 7.99 -8.42
C GLU A 61 23.44 9.02 -9.52
N ILE A 62 23.18 10.28 -9.22
CA ILE A 62 23.44 11.40 -10.12
C ILE A 62 24.39 12.40 -9.47
N ILE A 63 25.11 13.16 -10.29
CA ILE A 63 25.95 14.26 -9.82
C ILE A 63 25.25 15.56 -10.20
N VAL A 64 24.80 16.32 -9.20
CA VAL A 64 24.21 17.65 -9.37
C VAL A 64 25.08 18.64 -8.61
N ASN A 65 25.59 19.66 -9.29
CA ASN A 65 26.47 20.67 -8.69
C ASN A 65 27.69 20.08 -7.95
N LYS A 66 28.30 19.03 -8.53
CA LYS A 66 29.44 18.28 -7.94
C LYS A 66 29.10 17.48 -6.66
N GLU A 67 27.83 17.43 -6.27
CA GLU A 67 27.37 16.58 -5.17
C GLU A 67 26.70 15.32 -5.72
N LYS A 68 27.06 14.17 -5.16
CA LYS A 68 26.36 12.91 -5.42
C LYS A 68 25.01 12.94 -4.73
N ARG A 69 23.95 12.64 -5.47
CA ARG A 69 22.57 12.58 -4.97
C ARG A 69 21.87 11.35 -5.50
N LEU A 70 20.95 10.80 -4.71
CA LEU A 70 20.06 9.72 -5.13
C LEU A 70 18.84 10.32 -5.83
N ARG A 71 18.53 9.81 -7.02
CA ARG A 71 17.26 10.07 -7.70
C ARG A 71 16.40 8.82 -7.64
N TYR A 72 15.17 8.98 -7.15
CA TYR A 72 14.17 7.92 -7.10
C TYR A 72 13.36 7.93 -8.39
N LYS A 73 13.44 6.87 -9.20
CA LYS A 73 12.73 6.82 -10.50
C LYS A 73 11.22 6.87 -10.37
N PHE A 74 10.66 6.58 -9.19
CA PHE A 74 9.25 6.79 -8.92
C PHE A 74 8.77 8.21 -9.31
N PHE A 75 9.58 9.24 -9.05
CA PHE A 75 9.22 10.63 -9.36
C PHE A 75 9.42 11.03 -10.82
N GLU A 76 9.96 10.14 -11.65
CA GLU A 76 10.03 10.31 -13.12
C GLU A 76 8.75 9.81 -13.82
N ASP A 77 7.77 9.32 -13.04
CA ASP A 77 6.50 8.79 -13.53
C ASP A 77 6.64 7.76 -14.68
N PRO A 78 7.45 6.69 -14.50
CA PRO A 78 7.71 5.72 -15.56
C PRO A 78 6.45 5.00 -16.02
N ASP A 79 5.45 4.86 -15.15
CA ASP A 79 4.20 4.15 -15.46
C ASP A 79 3.26 4.99 -16.34
N ASN A 80 3.44 6.33 -16.44
CA ASN A 80 2.67 7.21 -17.33
C ASN A 80 3.57 7.99 -18.31
N ALA A 81 4.67 7.37 -18.75
CA ALA A 81 5.59 7.96 -19.74
C ALA A 81 6.11 9.36 -19.37
N GLY A 82 6.28 9.64 -18.08
CA GLY A 82 6.84 10.90 -17.60
C GLY A 82 5.91 12.10 -17.66
N GLU A 83 4.60 11.90 -17.88
CA GLU A 83 3.58 12.99 -17.90
C GLU A 83 3.74 13.92 -16.70
N ASP A 84 3.93 13.34 -15.52
CA ASP A 84 3.98 14.05 -14.25
C ASP A 84 5.40 14.07 -13.64
N ALA A 85 6.43 13.82 -14.44
CA ALA A 85 7.81 13.70 -13.99
C ALA A 85 8.33 14.98 -13.32
N ILE A 86 9.07 14.81 -12.23
CA ILE A 86 9.63 15.90 -11.42
C ILE A 86 11.14 15.95 -11.59
N TYR A 87 11.64 17.12 -12.01
CA TYR A 87 13.06 17.37 -12.21
C TYR A 87 13.55 18.54 -11.34
N GLY A 88 14.82 18.51 -10.93
CA GLY A 88 15.48 19.61 -10.21
C GLY A 88 15.09 19.76 -8.74
N LEU A 89 14.28 18.84 -8.20
CA LEU A 89 13.86 18.81 -6.79
C LEU A 89 14.45 17.64 -6.01
N GLU A 90 15.63 17.13 -6.42
CA GLU A 90 16.20 15.88 -5.87
C GLU A 90 16.45 15.97 -4.36
N ARG A 91 16.91 17.13 -3.85
CA ARG A 91 17.09 17.33 -2.41
C ARG A 91 15.76 17.22 -1.65
N THR A 92 14.70 17.80 -2.21
CA THR A 92 13.35 17.73 -1.62
C THR A 92 12.83 16.30 -1.65
N MET A 93 13.04 15.57 -2.75
CA MET A 93 12.60 14.18 -2.88
C MET A 93 13.36 13.27 -1.92
N ILE A 94 14.67 13.43 -1.78
CA ILE A 94 15.48 12.70 -0.78
C ILE A 94 14.96 12.98 0.63
N ASN A 95 14.70 14.24 0.98
CA ASN A 95 14.18 14.59 2.31
C ASN A 95 12.80 13.98 2.55
N LEU A 96 11.90 14.03 1.56
CA LEU A 96 10.58 13.42 1.64
C LEU A 96 10.68 11.91 1.87
N VAL A 97 11.50 11.22 1.09
CA VAL A 97 11.68 9.76 1.24
C VAL A 97 12.34 9.42 2.57
N ASN A 98 13.26 10.25 3.07
CA ASN A 98 13.86 10.07 4.40
C ASN A 98 12.82 10.22 5.53
N VAL A 99 11.88 11.15 5.40
CA VAL A 99 10.76 11.28 6.35
C VAL A 99 9.90 10.03 6.33
N LEU A 100 9.55 9.52 5.15
CA LEU A 100 8.77 8.28 5.01
C LEU A 100 9.54 7.07 5.55
N LYS A 101 10.84 6.96 5.28
CA LYS A 101 11.72 5.93 5.84
C LYS A 101 11.73 5.95 7.36
N SER A 102 11.87 7.16 7.93
CA SER A 102 11.88 7.36 9.38
C SER A 102 10.55 6.96 10.02
N ALA A 103 9.43 7.33 9.40
CA ALA A 103 8.09 6.93 9.84
C ALA A 103 7.85 5.41 9.67
N ALA A 104 8.36 4.80 8.61
CA ALA A 104 8.23 3.36 8.37
C ALA A 104 8.91 2.50 9.44
N HIS A 105 9.97 3.02 10.07
CA HIS A 105 10.71 2.36 11.16
C HIS A 105 10.26 2.81 12.57
N GLY A 106 9.19 3.62 12.68
CA GLY A 106 8.64 4.02 13.98
C GLY A 106 9.51 5.01 14.77
N TYR A 107 10.35 5.81 14.11
CA TYR A 107 11.20 6.79 14.80
C TYR A 107 10.47 8.09 15.20
N GLY A 108 9.17 8.03 15.51
CA GLY A 108 8.35 9.16 15.97
C GLY A 108 7.93 10.15 14.88
N THR A 109 8.26 9.87 13.62
CA THR A 109 7.95 10.75 12.48
C THR A 109 6.54 10.50 11.95
N GLU A 110 6.00 9.30 12.16
CA GLU A 110 4.64 8.88 11.87
C GLU A 110 3.57 9.68 12.63
N ARG A 111 3.94 10.35 13.73
CA ARG A 111 3.05 11.22 14.51
C ARG A 111 3.11 12.70 14.10
N ARG A 112 3.81 13.04 13.03
CA ARG A 112 4.06 14.42 12.59
C ARG A 112 3.31 14.76 11.31
N VAL A 113 2.83 16.00 11.22
CA VAL A 113 2.24 16.53 9.99
C VAL A 113 3.34 16.88 9.00
N LEU A 114 3.29 16.28 7.80
CA LEU A 114 4.17 16.63 6.69
C LEU A 114 3.56 17.80 5.90
N LEU A 115 4.21 18.95 5.92
CA LEU A 115 3.79 20.13 5.16
C LEU A 115 4.69 20.38 3.95
N LEU A 116 4.14 20.23 2.75
CA LEU A 116 4.80 20.67 1.52
C LEU A 116 4.56 22.17 1.33
N HIS A 117 5.57 23.00 1.59
CA HIS A 117 5.50 24.45 1.40
C HIS A 117 6.48 24.93 0.33
N GLY A 118 6.12 25.99 -0.39
CA GLY A 118 6.96 26.58 -1.44
C GLY A 118 6.17 27.46 -2.41
N PRO A 119 6.85 28.21 -3.30
CA PRO A 119 6.22 29.10 -4.29
C PRO A 119 5.24 28.37 -5.22
N VAL A 120 4.38 29.11 -5.91
CA VAL A 120 3.52 28.53 -6.97
C VAL A 120 4.40 27.87 -8.05
N GLY A 121 3.98 26.73 -8.58
CA GLY A 121 4.75 25.99 -9.60
C GLY A 121 5.86 25.07 -9.06
N SER A 122 6.04 24.93 -7.74
CA SER A 122 7.06 24.04 -7.13
C SER A 122 6.64 22.56 -7.02
N SER A 123 5.81 22.06 -7.94
CA SER A 123 5.39 20.65 -8.02
C SER A 123 4.72 20.03 -6.78
N LYS A 124 4.29 20.81 -5.78
CA LYS A 124 3.63 20.30 -4.54
C LYS A 124 2.44 19.39 -4.83
N SER A 125 1.51 19.85 -5.67
CA SER A 125 0.33 19.06 -6.06
C SER A 125 0.71 17.88 -6.96
N THR A 126 1.74 18.04 -7.80
CA THR A 126 2.30 16.98 -8.65
C THR A 126 2.83 15.82 -7.80
N ILE A 127 3.59 16.12 -6.73
CA ILE A 127 4.08 15.12 -5.77
C ILE A 127 2.92 14.36 -5.14
N ALA A 128 1.93 15.08 -4.62
CA ALA A 128 0.76 14.47 -4.00
C ALA A 128 -0.01 13.58 -4.98
N ARG A 129 -0.19 14.01 -6.23
CA ARG A 129 -0.87 13.24 -7.27
C ARG A 129 -0.07 12.00 -7.68
N LEU A 130 1.26 12.10 -7.83
CA LEU A 130 2.13 10.95 -8.09
C LEU A 130 2.02 9.90 -6.98
N ILE A 131 2.05 10.32 -5.72
CA ILE A 131 1.89 9.42 -4.57
C ILE A 131 0.53 8.73 -4.60
N LYS A 132 -0.57 9.47 -4.84
CA LYS A 132 -1.93 8.91 -4.91
C LYS A 132 -2.08 7.90 -6.05
N LYS A 133 -1.70 8.28 -7.28
CA LYS A 133 -1.74 7.39 -8.46
C LYS A 133 -0.83 6.17 -8.25
N GLY A 134 0.36 6.39 -7.69
CA GLY A 134 1.30 5.33 -7.34
C GLY A 134 0.70 4.33 -6.37
N LEU A 135 0.01 4.81 -5.33
CA LEU A 135 -0.59 3.95 -4.31
C LEU A 135 -1.75 3.13 -4.88
N GLU A 136 -2.58 3.73 -5.74
CA GLU A 136 -3.65 3.02 -6.46
C GLU A 136 -3.10 1.89 -7.35
N ARG A 137 -1.98 2.11 -8.03
CA ARG A 137 -1.33 1.08 -8.84
C ARG A 137 -0.66 0.03 -7.98
N TYR A 138 0.05 0.45 -6.95
CA TYR A 138 0.80 -0.44 -6.06
C TYR A 138 -0.13 -1.37 -5.31
N SER A 139 -1.30 -0.90 -4.84
CA SER A 139 -2.28 -1.76 -4.16
C SER A 139 -2.85 -2.89 -5.03
N ARG A 140 -2.72 -2.79 -6.36
CA ARG A 140 -3.11 -3.83 -7.32
C ARG A 140 -2.00 -4.85 -7.60
N THR A 141 -0.81 -4.66 -7.04
CA THR A 141 0.31 -5.60 -7.15
C THR A 141 0.29 -6.59 -5.99
N GLU A 142 0.96 -7.74 -6.14
CA GLU A 142 1.10 -8.72 -5.07
C GLU A 142 1.83 -8.12 -3.87
N GLU A 143 2.87 -7.32 -4.14
CA GLU A 143 3.68 -6.64 -3.14
C GLU A 143 2.93 -5.52 -2.44
N GLY A 144 1.88 -4.96 -3.02
CA GLY A 144 1.11 -3.87 -2.43
C GLY A 144 -0.25 -4.29 -1.86
N ARG A 145 -0.60 -5.58 -1.91
CA ARG A 145 -1.88 -6.10 -1.43
C ARG A 145 -2.19 -5.69 0.01
N LEU A 146 -3.46 -5.43 0.26
CA LEU A 146 -4.01 -5.07 1.55
C LEU A 146 -5.37 -5.75 1.73
N PHE A 147 -5.74 -5.99 2.97
CA PHE A 147 -6.97 -6.68 3.32
C PHE A 147 -7.77 -5.81 4.27
N SER A 148 -9.09 -5.96 4.19
CA SER A 148 -10.06 -5.40 5.12
C SER A 148 -11.03 -6.52 5.48
N PHE A 149 -11.80 -6.33 6.54
CA PHE A 149 -12.82 -7.27 6.96
C PHE A 149 -14.24 -6.69 6.82
N GLY A 150 -15.22 -7.58 6.91
CA GLY A 150 -16.64 -7.27 7.00
C GLY A 150 -17.35 -8.33 7.80
N TRP A 151 -18.52 -8.01 8.32
CA TRP A 151 -19.34 -8.91 9.13
C TRP A 151 -20.28 -9.68 8.22
N LYS A 152 -20.20 -11.02 8.29
CA LYS A 152 -21.16 -11.89 7.63
C LYS A 152 -22.38 -12.07 8.53
N GLU A 153 -23.49 -11.47 8.13
CA GLU A 153 -24.77 -11.55 8.81
C GLU A 153 -25.70 -12.51 8.06
N ILE A 154 -26.41 -13.34 8.83
CA ILE A 154 -27.42 -14.26 8.28
C ILE A 154 -28.78 -13.74 8.73
N GLY A 155 -29.59 -13.31 7.76
CA GLY A 155 -30.93 -12.79 8.00
C GLY A 155 -31.91 -13.87 8.46
N PRO A 156 -33.10 -13.47 8.94
CA PRO A 156 -34.13 -14.40 9.42
C PRO A 156 -34.58 -15.43 8.37
N ASP A 157 -34.52 -15.05 7.09
CA ASP A 157 -34.91 -15.87 5.94
C ASP A 157 -33.73 -16.66 5.34
N GLY A 158 -32.56 -16.63 5.99
CA GLY A 158 -31.34 -17.30 5.53
C GLY A 158 -30.55 -16.51 4.48
N GLU A 159 -30.92 -15.25 4.22
CA GLU A 159 -30.16 -14.37 3.33
C GLU A 159 -28.80 -14.01 3.96
N GLU A 160 -27.72 -14.19 3.21
CA GLU A 160 -26.38 -13.78 3.63
C GLU A 160 -26.10 -12.35 3.17
N ALA A 161 -25.78 -11.47 4.11
CA ALA A 161 -25.32 -10.12 3.84
C ALA A 161 -23.90 -9.94 4.41
N ILE A 162 -23.05 -9.22 3.68
CA ILE A 162 -21.73 -8.82 4.17
C ILE A 162 -21.77 -7.31 4.41
N THR A 163 -21.61 -6.93 5.67
CA THR A 163 -21.47 -5.53 6.07
C THR A 163 -19.99 -5.20 6.13
N GLU A 164 -19.46 -4.52 5.13
CA GLU A 164 -18.05 -4.10 5.09
C GLU A 164 -17.70 -3.14 6.24
N CYS A 165 -16.45 -3.22 6.74
CA CYS A 165 -15.95 -2.24 7.70
C CYS A 165 -15.91 -0.85 7.04
N PRO A 166 -16.61 0.16 7.56
CA PRO A 166 -16.68 1.49 6.94
C PRO A 166 -15.33 2.22 6.92
N MET A 167 -14.43 1.84 7.82
CA MET A 167 -13.08 2.40 7.93
C MET A 167 -12.04 1.64 7.09
N HIS A 168 -12.45 0.52 6.47
CA HIS A 168 -11.56 -0.41 5.76
C HIS A 168 -10.32 -0.80 6.60
N GLU A 169 -10.56 -1.12 7.86
CA GLU A 169 -9.51 -1.38 8.83
C GLU A 169 -8.77 -2.70 8.61
N GLU A 170 -7.57 -2.74 9.19
CA GLU A 170 -6.69 -3.88 9.13
C GLU A 170 -7.26 -5.03 10.00
N PRO A 171 -7.41 -6.27 9.49
CA PRO A 171 -8.12 -7.32 10.22
C PRO A 171 -7.50 -7.77 11.55
N LEU A 172 -6.21 -7.56 11.82
CA LEU A 172 -5.61 -7.88 13.13
C LEU A 172 -6.16 -7.02 14.26
N HIS A 173 -6.81 -5.89 13.96
CA HIS A 173 -7.53 -5.10 14.97
C HIS A 173 -8.68 -5.87 15.63
N LEU A 174 -9.20 -6.91 14.96
CA LEU A 174 -10.20 -7.83 15.54
C LEU A 174 -9.67 -8.62 16.75
N ILE A 175 -8.35 -8.68 16.94
CA ILE A 175 -7.74 -9.37 18.08
C ILE A 175 -7.88 -8.48 19.33
N PRO A 176 -8.51 -8.98 20.41
CA PRO A 176 -8.62 -8.25 21.68
C PRO A 176 -7.25 -7.83 22.22
N HIS A 177 -7.16 -6.64 22.81
CA HIS A 177 -5.89 -6.06 23.29
C HIS A 177 -5.08 -7.00 24.18
N GLU A 178 -5.75 -7.74 25.07
CA GLU A 178 -5.13 -8.69 26.00
C GLU A 178 -4.43 -9.88 25.31
N HIS A 179 -4.79 -10.19 24.07
CA HIS A 179 -4.24 -11.32 23.31
C HIS A 179 -3.23 -10.90 22.24
N ARG A 180 -3.10 -9.60 21.95
CA ARG A 180 -2.27 -9.12 20.83
C ARG A 180 -0.79 -9.47 20.98
N ASP A 181 -0.24 -9.38 22.19
CA ASP A 181 1.16 -9.72 22.47
C ASP A 181 1.45 -11.20 22.23
N GLU A 182 0.54 -12.08 22.65
CA GLU A 182 0.66 -13.52 22.46
C GLU A 182 0.54 -13.89 20.98
N VAL A 183 -0.49 -13.38 20.29
CA VAL A 183 -0.71 -13.66 18.87
C VAL A 183 0.44 -13.13 18.01
N THR A 184 0.90 -11.91 18.28
CA THR A 184 2.03 -11.31 17.57
C THR A 184 3.31 -12.14 17.76
N ARG A 185 3.55 -12.68 18.95
CA ARG A 185 4.70 -13.55 19.21
C ARG A 185 4.61 -14.85 18.42
N LEU A 186 3.43 -15.47 18.38
CA LEU A 186 3.20 -16.69 17.59
C LEU A 186 3.42 -16.43 16.10
N LEU A 187 2.84 -15.35 15.56
CA LEU A 187 3.01 -14.94 14.17
C LEU A 187 4.49 -14.68 13.84
N LYS A 188 5.24 -14.01 14.73
CA LYS A 188 6.68 -13.75 14.54
C LYS A 188 7.52 -15.02 14.51
N SER A 189 7.22 -16.01 15.35
CA SER A 189 8.05 -17.20 15.52
C SER A 189 8.15 -18.08 14.25
N GLU A 190 7.16 -17.98 13.38
CA GLU A 190 7.03 -18.80 12.18
C GLU A 190 7.04 -17.97 10.89
N ALA A 191 7.26 -16.66 11.02
CA ALA A 191 7.29 -15.73 9.91
C ALA A 191 8.61 -15.78 9.13
N VAL A 192 8.50 -15.56 7.81
CA VAL A 192 9.65 -15.28 6.95
C VAL A 192 10.34 -13.98 7.42
N PRO A 193 11.67 -13.84 7.30
CA PRO A 193 12.36 -12.58 7.58
C PRO A 193 11.70 -11.42 6.83
N HIS A 194 11.29 -10.40 7.57
CA HIS A 194 10.59 -9.23 7.06
C HIS A 194 11.25 -7.95 7.62
N VAL A 195 11.09 -6.84 6.90
CA VAL A 195 11.86 -5.60 7.14
C VAL A 195 11.36 -4.86 8.38
N TYR A 196 10.05 -4.86 8.60
CA TYR A 196 9.40 -4.11 9.67
C TYR A 196 9.00 -5.04 10.80
N GLU A 197 8.99 -4.55 12.04
CA GLU A 197 8.47 -5.34 13.14
C GLU A 197 6.94 -5.47 13.05
N LEU A 198 6.40 -6.69 13.17
CA LEU A 198 4.97 -6.91 13.29
C LEU A 198 4.47 -6.42 14.64
N SER A 199 3.55 -5.45 14.63
CA SER A 199 2.92 -4.86 15.81
C SER A 199 1.47 -4.48 15.51
N ILE A 200 0.58 -4.72 16.46
CA ILE A 200 -0.85 -4.37 16.36
C ILE A 200 -1.12 -3.21 17.31
N GLU A 201 -1.15 -1.98 16.78
CA GLU A 201 -1.39 -0.74 17.54
C GLU A 201 -2.76 -0.14 17.19
N GLY A 202 -3.40 0.54 18.15
CA GLY A 202 -4.69 1.22 17.94
C GLY A 202 -5.91 0.41 18.38
N ASP A 203 -7.07 1.02 18.27
CA ASP A 203 -8.36 0.43 18.66
C ASP A 203 -9.15 0.02 17.40
N LEU A 204 -10.19 -0.82 17.58
CA LEU A 204 -11.18 -1.18 16.54
C LEU A 204 -12.32 -0.14 16.48
#